data_AF-A0A0C7MTM4-F1
#
_entry.id   AF-A0A0C7MTM4-F1
#
_cell.length_a   1.000
_cell.length_b   1.000
_cell.length_c   1.000
_cell.angle_alpha   90.00
_cell.angle_beta   90.00
_cell.angle_gamma   90.00
#
_symmetry.space_group_name_H-M   'P 1'
#
loop_
_entity.id
_entity.type
_entity.pdbx_description
1 polymer ?
#
loop_
_entity_poly.entity_id
_entity_poly.type
_entity_poly.pdbx_seq_one_letter_code
_entity_poly.pdbx_strand_id
1 'polypeptide(L)'
;MKLDLDDRKVILNLELELKNPANDGSHKLNSESTARVAGYIDRAKLPFWVLRGALYVCLSESSTTAAFFRSKLLKKRHLRRGIVASHEDGHCMFYASPIESDETLFEIHCVELDLITIKQQLDSQLPKSATLDSGHPLDHLVERKQRQQLRSRSRVSQHAEVADLRRQFLKTAAGCIRSGLRLRGMPESQPEFHTLYKTTLSTVEFAHRHDLNATSSSPQTVSFETVQDTVETLLRLFTRT
;
A
#
# COMPACT_ATOMS: atom_id res chain seq x y z
N MET A 1 16.69 20.88 -13.12
CA MET A 1 16.49 19.64 -12.38
C MET A 1 15.71 18.70 -13.28
N LYS A 2 16.00 17.41 -13.22
CA LYS A 2 15.25 16.36 -13.95
C LYS A 2 14.48 15.51 -12.95
N LEU A 3 13.15 15.44 -13.08
CA LEU A 3 12.29 14.65 -12.20
C LEU A 3 11.87 13.34 -12.89
N ASP A 4 12.34 12.21 -12.38
CA ASP A 4 11.97 10.85 -12.80
C ASP A 4 10.72 10.37 -12.05
N LEU A 5 9.74 9.89 -12.79
CA LEU A 5 8.44 9.43 -12.29
C LEU A 5 8.41 7.92 -11.96
N ASP A 6 9.54 7.34 -11.57
CA ASP A 6 9.70 5.95 -11.11
C ASP A 6 9.78 4.88 -12.23
N ASP A 7 9.37 5.22 -13.46
CA ASP A 7 9.35 4.31 -14.61
C ASP A 7 10.54 4.49 -15.59
N ARG A 8 11.48 5.42 -15.35
CA ARG A 8 12.60 5.81 -16.25
C ARG A 8 12.19 6.24 -17.67
N LYS A 9 10.89 6.21 -18.00
CA LYS A 9 10.33 6.55 -19.32
C LYS A 9 9.92 8.00 -19.43
N VAL A 10 9.67 8.68 -18.31
CA VAL A 10 9.19 10.06 -18.28
C VAL A 10 10.07 10.86 -17.34
N ILE A 11 10.90 11.70 -17.93
CA ILE A 11 11.75 12.66 -17.23
C ILE A 11 11.16 14.05 -17.48
N LEU A 12 10.81 14.74 -16.40
CA LEU A 12 10.33 16.11 -16.47
C LEU A 12 11.48 17.08 -16.27
N ASN A 13 11.63 18.05 -17.16
CA ASN A 13 12.66 19.07 -17.07
C ASN A 13 12.11 20.28 -16.32
N LEU A 14 12.83 20.71 -15.30
CA LEU A 14 12.46 21.82 -14.42
C LEU A 14 13.63 22.78 -14.30
N GLU A 15 13.37 24.07 -14.46
CA GLU A 15 14.28 25.13 -14.06
C GLU A 15 13.88 25.60 -12.67
N LEU A 16 14.86 25.84 -11.80
CA LEU A 16 14.64 26.25 -10.42
C LEU A 16 15.11 27.69 -10.26
N GLU A 17 14.18 28.59 -9.99
CA GLU A 17 14.47 30.00 -9.69
C GLU A 17 14.38 30.22 -8.17
N LEU A 18 15.43 30.75 -7.57
CA LEU A 18 15.46 30.98 -6.12
C LEU A 18 14.60 32.19 -5.76
N LYS A 19 13.49 31.96 -5.04
CA LYS A 19 12.57 33.02 -4.58
C LYS A 19 12.88 33.51 -3.17
N ASN A 20 13.37 32.61 -2.30
CA ASN A 20 13.78 32.98 -0.95
C ASN A 20 15.01 32.16 -0.52
N PRO A 21 16.18 32.78 -0.27
CA PRO A 21 17.32 32.09 0.30
C PRO A 21 16.98 31.59 1.71
N ALA A 22 17.41 30.37 2.05
CA ALA A 22 17.23 29.84 3.40
C ALA A 22 18.00 30.70 4.41
N ASN A 23 17.38 31.03 5.55
CA ASN A 23 18.09 31.69 6.65
C ASN A 23 19.03 30.75 7.42
N ASP A 24 18.93 29.42 7.27
CA ASP A 24 19.56 28.50 8.24
C ASP A 24 19.93 27.09 7.70
N GLY A 25 20.28 26.94 6.41
CA GLY A 25 20.65 25.61 5.89
C GLY A 25 21.34 25.64 4.54
N SER A 26 22.57 25.12 4.51
CA SER A 26 23.55 25.20 3.43
C SER A 26 23.36 24.15 2.33
N HIS A 27 22.15 23.99 1.81
CA HIS A 27 21.93 23.10 0.67
C HIS A 27 21.23 23.84 -0.47
N LYS A 28 21.95 23.91 -1.60
CA LYS A 28 21.46 24.50 -2.84
C LYS A 28 21.07 23.34 -3.74
N LEU A 29 19.78 23.23 -4.03
CA LEU A 29 19.29 22.35 -5.08
C LEU A 29 19.96 22.76 -6.40
N ASN A 30 20.87 21.93 -6.89
CA ASN A 30 21.52 22.19 -8.17
C ASN A 30 20.50 22.03 -9.31
N SER A 31 20.45 23.01 -10.21
CA SER A 31 19.61 22.97 -11.41
C SER A 31 19.97 21.81 -12.35
N GLU A 32 21.09 21.12 -12.15
CA GLU A 32 21.46 19.93 -12.93
C GLU A 32 21.13 18.60 -12.24
N SER A 33 20.63 18.64 -11.00
CA SER A 33 20.33 17.43 -10.23
C SER A 33 19.19 16.60 -10.85
N THR A 34 19.28 15.29 -10.66
CA THR A 34 18.19 14.37 -10.95
C THR A 34 17.49 13.98 -9.65
N ALA A 35 16.17 14.06 -9.63
CA ALA A 35 15.35 13.64 -8.50
C ALA A 35 14.34 12.58 -8.96
N ARG A 36 14.04 11.63 -8.07
CA ARG A 36 13.09 10.55 -8.30
C ARG A 36 11.90 10.72 -7.38
N VAL A 37 10.68 10.65 -7.94
CA VAL A 37 9.46 10.76 -7.13
C VAL A 37 9.40 9.61 -6.13
N ALA A 38 9.40 9.93 -4.84
CA ALA A 38 9.31 8.97 -3.75
C ALA A 38 7.85 8.77 -3.29
N GLY A 39 7.02 9.81 -3.38
CA GLY A 39 5.61 9.69 -3.00
C GLY A 39 4.86 11.00 -2.89
N TYR A 40 3.63 10.89 -2.34
CA TYR A 40 2.74 12.03 -2.12
C TYR A 40 2.43 12.17 -0.64
N ILE A 41 2.54 13.39 -0.13
CA ILE A 41 2.28 13.71 1.27
C ILE A 41 1.25 14.84 1.39
N ASP A 42 0.61 14.92 2.55
CA ASP A 42 -0.18 16.10 2.93
C ASP A 42 0.74 17.09 3.66
N ARG A 43 0.91 18.28 3.08
CA ARG A 43 1.78 19.34 3.61
C ARG A 43 1.37 19.77 5.02
N ALA A 44 0.09 19.68 5.37
CA ALA A 44 -0.38 20.02 6.71
C ALA A 44 -0.02 18.95 7.76
N LYS A 45 0.40 17.75 7.32
CA LYS A 45 0.82 16.66 8.20
C LYS A 45 2.34 16.58 8.35
N LEU A 46 3.10 17.41 7.63
CA LEU A 46 4.53 17.51 7.84
C LEU A 46 4.79 18.06 9.23
N PRO A 47 5.63 17.39 10.03
CA PRO A 47 6.00 17.92 11.33
C PRO A 47 6.65 19.29 11.20
N PHE A 48 6.34 20.19 12.13
CA PHE A 48 6.89 21.56 12.13
C PHE A 48 8.41 21.62 12.23
N TRP A 49 9.02 20.56 12.78
CA TRP A 49 10.47 20.43 12.91
C TRP A 49 11.18 20.06 11.61
N VAL A 50 10.45 19.70 10.54
CA VAL A 50 11.08 19.50 9.22
C VAL A 50 11.49 20.86 8.70
N LEU A 51 12.80 21.14 8.71
CA LEU A 51 13.33 22.38 8.17
C LEU A 51 13.05 22.43 6.68
N ARG A 52 12.56 23.59 6.27
CA ARG A 52 12.35 23.94 4.88
C ARG A 52 13.52 24.82 4.50
N GLY A 53 14.38 24.29 3.62
CA GLY A 53 15.53 25.02 3.12
C GLY A 53 15.12 26.14 2.17
N ALA A 54 15.97 26.41 1.18
CA ALA A 54 15.72 27.46 0.21
C ALA A 54 14.44 27.17 -0.59
N LEU A 55 13.66 28.21 -0.85
CA LEU A 55 12.43 28.12 -1.62
C LEU A 55 12.70 28.46 -3.08
N TYR A 56 12.40 27.52 -3.97
CA TYR A 56 12.55 27.67 -5.41
C TYR A 56 11.19 27.67 -6.08
N VAL A 57 11.04 28.46 -7.15
CA VAL A 57 9.94 28.36 -8.10
C VAL A 57 10.36 27.46 -9.24
N CYS A 58 9.48 26.54 -9.62
CA CYS A 58 9.69 25.62 -10.72
C CYS A 58 9.16 26.22 -12.01
N LEU A 59 10.06 26.45 -12.96
CA LEU A 59 9.74 26.87 -14.32
C LEU A 59 9.95 25.70 -15.28
N SER A 60 9.19 25.65 -16.36
CA SER A 60 9.34 24.63 -17.39
C SER A 60 8.61 25.05 -18.65
N GLU A 61 9.31 25.00 -19.78
CA GLU A 61 8.72 25.18 -21.11
C GLU A 61 7.97 23.93 -21.60
N SER A 62 8.19 22.79 -20.95
CA SER A 62 7.60 21.50 -21.33
C SER A 62 6.10 21.43 -20.96
N SER A 63 5.27 21.25 -21.99
CA SER A 63 3.81 21.07 -21.83
C SER A 63 3.45 19.80 -21.04
N THR A 64 4.27 18.75 -21.14
CA THR A 64 4.07 17.49 -20.39
C THR A 64 4.33 17.69 -18.89
N THR A 65 5.37 18.44 -18.54
CA THR A 65 5.68 18.85 -17.16
C THR A 65 4.55 19.70 -16.58
N ALA A 66 4.06 20.69 -17.33
CA ALA A 66 2.94 21.52 -16.92
C ALA A 66 1.65 20.68 -16.70
N ALA A 67 1.34 19.77 -17.62
CA ALA A 67 0.20 18.86 -17.51
C ALA A 67 0.32 17.93 -16.31
N PHE A 68 1.52 17.41 -16.03
CA PHE A 68 1.79 16.58 -14.87
C PHE A 68 1.44 17.31 -13.57
N PHE A 69 2.01 18.50 -13.33
CA PHE A 69 1.74 19.25 -12.09
C PHE A 69 0.28 19.70 -11.99
N ARG A 70 -0.35 20.13 -13.09
CA ARG A 70 -1.81 20.40 -13.12
C ARG A 70 -2.63 19.19 -12.69
N SER A 71 -2.30 18.00 -13.18
CA SER A 71 -3.04 16.79 -12.85
C SER A 71 -2.84 16.32 -11.40
N LYS A 72 -1.66 16.56 -10.82
CA LYS A 72 -1.26 16.03 -9.52
C LYS A 72 -1.47 17.01 -8.36
N LEU A 73 -1.24 18.31 -8.57
CA LEU A 73 -1.24 19.34 -7.52
C LEU A 73 -2.44 20.30 -7.61
N LEU A 74 -2.94 20.65 -8.80
CA LEU A 74 -3.95 21.71 -8.95
C LEU A 74 -5.42 21.24 -8.85
N LYS A 75 -5.69 19.95 -8.57
CA LYS A 75 -7.08 19.48 -8.38
C LYS A 75 -7.61 19.94 -7.02
N LYS A 76 -8.90 20.33 -6.92
CA LYS A 76 -9.55 20.76 -5.66
C LYS A 76 -9.32 19.79 -4.48
N ARG A 77 -9.33 18.48 -4.73
CA ARG A 77 -9.07 17.44 -3.72
C ARG A 77 -7.60 17.32 -3.29
N HIS A 78 -6.69 18.11 -3.86
CA HIS A 78 -5.23 18.01 -3.69
C HIS A 78 -4.59 19.35 -3.27
N LEU A 79 -5.38 20.30 -2.76
CA LEU A 79 -4.93 21.63 -2.31
C LEU A 79 -3.72 21.60 -1.37
N ARG A 80 -3.57 20.55 -0.56
CA ARG A 80 -2.47 20.39 0.41
C ARG A 80 -1.45 19.34 0.01
N ARG A 81 -1.50 18.81 -1.20
CA ARG A 81 -0.60 17.75 -1.64
C ARG A 81 0.80 18.32 -1.89
N GLY A 82 1.80 17.65 -1.34
CA GLY A 82 3.20 17.76 -1.74
C GLY A 82 3.63 16.50 -2.49
N ILE A 83 4.45 16.64 -3.52
CA ILE A 83 5.16 15.55 -4.18
C ILE A 83 6.56 15.52 -3.59
N VAL A 84 6.94 14.42 -2.94
CA VAL A 84 8.30 14.25 -2.42
C VAL A 84 9.13 13.55 -3.47
N ALA A 85 10.32 14.07 -3.71
CA ALA A 85 11.31 13.43 -4.56
C ALA A 85 12.64 13.30 -3.81
N SER A 86 13.34 12.20 -4.04
CA SER A 86 14.69 11.97 -3.53
C SER A 86 15.73 12.33 -4.59
N HIS A 87 16.80 13.01 -4.18
CA HIS A 87 18.01 13.24 -4.97
C HIS A 87 19.23 12.73 -4.19
N GLU A 88 20.41 12.77 -4.80
CA GLU A 88 21.63 12.16 -4.25
C GLU A 88 21.94 12.61 -2.80
N ASP A 89 21.75 13.91 -2.53
CA ASP A 89 22.08 14.52 -1.23
C ASP A 89 20.89 14.72 -0.28
N GLY A 90 19.66 14.32 -0.66
CA GLY A 90 18.51 14.65 0.17
C GLY A 90 17.13 14.42 -0.43
N HIS A 91 16.14 15.10 0.15
CA HIS A 91 14.76 15.06 -0.31
C HIS A 91 14.29 16.47 -0.59
N CYS A 92 13.52 16.63 -1.66
CA CYS A 92 12.81 17.87 -1.95
C CYS A 92 11.30 17.62 -2.08
N MET A 93 10.52 18.67 -1.89
CA MET A 93 9.08 18.64 -2.03
C MET A 93 8.60 19.70 -3.01
N PHE A 94 7.78 19.26 -3.96
CA PHE A 94 7.05 20.12 -4.88
C PHE A 94 5.62 20.35 -4.39
N TYR A 95 5.14 21.59 -4.38
CA TYR A 95 3.77 21.92 -4.01
C TYR A 95 3.26 23.14 -4.77
N ALA A 96 1.94 23.24 -4.93
CA ALA A 96 1.31 24.41 -5.54
C ALA A 96 1.00 25.48 -4.48
N SER A 97 1.26 26.74 -4.81
CA SER A 97 0.88 27.91 -4.01
C SER A 97 0.18 28.93 -4.91
N PRO A 98 -0.93 29.56 -4.48
CA PRO A 98 -1.52 30.66 -5.24
C PRO A 98 -0.53 31.83 -5.32
N ILE A 99 -0.56 32.56 -6.44
CA ILE A 99 0.20 33.80 -6.61
C ILE A 99 -0.52 34.91 -5.85
N GLU A 100 0.20 35.68 -5.01
CA GLU A 100 -0.39 36.70 -4.13
C GLU A 100 -1.22 37.77 -4.86
N SER A 101 -0.99 37.95 -6.17
CA SER A 101 -1.67 38.93 -7.01
C SER A 101 -2.91 38.39 -7.72
N ASP A 102 -3.07 37.07 -7.83
CA ASP A 102 -4.17 36.41 -8.55
C ASP A 102 -4.46 35.02 -7.97
N GLU A 103 -5.58 34.88 -7.24
CA GLU A 103 -5.98 33.61 -6.60
C GLU A 103 -6.27 32.49 -7.60
N THR A 104 -6.38 32.80 -8.90
CA THR A 104 -6.62 31.82 -9.95
C THR A 104 -5.33 31.23 -10.53
N LEU A 105 -4.20 31.90 -10.33
CA LEU A 105 -2.89 31.47 -10.80
C LEU A 105 -2.13 30.78 -9.67
N PHE A 106 -1.44 29.68 -10.01
CA PHE A 106 -0.66 28.90 -9.07
C PHE A 106 0.77 28.78 -9.55
N GLU A 107 1.70 29.03 -8.64
CA GLU A 107 3.12 28.73 -8.79
C GLU A 107 3.42 27.34 -8.20
N ILE A 108 4.30 26.60 -8.87
CA ILE A 108 4.84 25.36 -8.33
C ILE A 108 6.12 25.70 -7.59
N HIS A 109 6.13 25.47 -6.30
CA HIS A 109 7.29 25.67 -5.45
C HIS A 109 8.01 24.34 -5.24
N CYS A 110 9.34 24.40 -5.15
CA CYS A 110 10.21 23.33 -4.69
C CYS A 110 10.92 23.80 -3.43
N VAL A 111 10.95 22.94 -2.42
CA VAL A 111 11.67 23.20 -1.18
C VAL A 111 12.47 21.98 -0.79
N GLU A 112 13.69 22.19 -0.32
CA GLU A 112 14.50 21.13 0.24
C GLU A 112 14.01 20.77 1.65
N LEU A 113 13.94 19.47 1.94
CA LEU A 113 13.51 18.92 3.21
C LEU A 113 14.72 18.35 3.94
N ASP A 114 15.11 19.01 5.03
CA ASP A 114 16.03 18.40 5.97
C ASP A 114 15.24 17.53 6.97
N LEU A 115 15.22 16.24 6.68
CA LEU A 115 14.56 15.23 7.50
C LEU A 115 15.50 14.62 8.56
N ILE A 116 16.80 14.83 8.43
CA ILE A 116 17.82 14.04 9.14
C ILE A 116 18.39 14.84 10.30
N THR A 117 18.79 16.10 10.09
CA THR A 117 19.57 16.85 11.07
C THR A 117 18.77 17.10 12.34
N ILE A 118 17.56 17.64 12.22
CA ILE A 118 16.71 17.88 13.40
C ILE A 118 16.22 16.59 14.02
N LYS A 119 15.90 15.57 13.20
CA LYS A 119 15.53 14.27 13.74
C LYS A 119 16.65 13.69 14.59
N GLN A 120 17.90 13.72 14.12
CA GLN A 120 19.05 13.24 14.88
C GLN A 120 19.28 14.04 16.17
N GLN A 121 19.08 15.36 16.15
CA GLN A 121 19.13 16.19 17.35
C GLN A 121 18.05 15.80 18.35
N LEU A 122 16.79 15.65 17.90
CA LEU A 122 15.68 15.20 18.74
C LEU A 122 15.92 13.78 19.28
N ASP A 123 16.36 12.86 18.42
CA ASP A 123 16.67 11.47 18.79
C ASP A 123 17.86 11.40 19.77
N SER A 124 18.81 12.33 19.71
CA SER A 124 19.93 12.41 20.65
C SER A 124 19.53 12.93 22.04
N GLN A 125 18.44 13.70 22.11
CA GLN A 125 17.86 14.21 23.35
C GLN A 125 16.85 13.24 23.97
N LEU A 126 16.31 12.31 23.17
CA LEU A 126 15.57 11.19 23.73
C LEU A 126 16.53 10.42 24.64
N PRO A 127 16.11 10.09 25.88
CA PRO A 127 16.90 9.22 26.72
C PRO A 127 17.12 7.94 25.93
N LYS A 128 18.36 7.73 25.45
CA LYS A 128 18.79 6.45 24.90
C LYS A 128 18.45 5.46 25.98
N SER A 129 17.43 4.63 25.74
CA SER A 129 16.87 3.67 26.69
C SER A 129 18.00 3.21 27.58
N ALA A 130 18.04 3.78 28.79
CA ALA A 130 19.05 3.43 29.74
C ALA A 130 18.84 1.93 29.93
N THR A 131 19.80 1.15 29.47
CA THR A 131 20.10 -0.19 29.98
C THR A 131 19.13 -0.62 31.08
N LEU A 132 18.01 -1.23 30.66
CA LEU A 132 17.24 -2.27 31.36
C LEU A 132 17.03 -2.23 32.90
N ASP A 133 17.23 -1.13 33.62
CA ASP A 133 17.21 -1.14 35.10
C ASP A 133 16.57 0.12 35.73
N SER A 134 15.32 0.41 35.38
CA SER A 134 14.35 0.97 36.34
C SER A 134 12.93 0.94 35.77
N GLY A 135 12.14 -0.06 36.17
CA GLY A 135 10.77 -0.26 35.72
C GLY A 135 9.83 0.87 36.14
N HIS A 136 9.47 1.74 35.19
CA HIS A 136 8.31 2.61 35.35
C HIS A 136 7.03 1.83 34.93
N PRO A 137 6.00 1.74 35.79
CA PRO A 137 4.80 0.94 35.51
C PRO A 137 3.99 1.42 34.30
N LEU A 138 4.19 2.68 33.89
CA LEU A 138 3.54 3.26 32.72
C LEU A 138 4.10 2.68 31.41
N ASP A 139 5.40 2.39 31.36
CA ASP A 139 6.05 1.85 30.16
C ASP A 139 5.63 0.40 29.91
N HIS A 140 5.47 -0.40 30.96
CA HIS A 140 4.85 -1.72 30.86
C HIS A 140 3.41 -1.67 30.34
N LEU A 141 2.65 -0.62 30.69
CA LEU A 141 1.28 -0.45 30.22
C LEU A 141 1.23 -0.09 28.73
N VAL A 142 2.11 0.82 28.28
CA VAL A 142 2.23 1.22 26.88
C VAL A 142 2.68 0.03 26.03
N GLU A 143 3.72 -0.69 26.48
CA GLU A 143 4.23 -1.87 25.79
C GLU A 143 3.18 -2.99 25.74
N ARG A 144 2.44 -3.22 26.83
CA ARG A 144 1.33 -4.19 26.85
C ARG A 144 0.22 -3.83 25.87
N LYS A 145 -0.15 -2.54 25.79
CA LYS A 145 -1.19 -2.06 24.87
C LYS A 145 -0.73 -2.15 23.41
N GLN A 146 0.52 -1.80 23.13
CA GLN A 146 1.10 -1.91 21.79
C GLN A 146 1.21 -3.38 21.35
N ARG A 147 1.68 -4.28 22.23
CA ARG A 147 1.70 -5.73 21.98
C ARG A 147 0.28 -6.28 21.77
N GLN A 148 -0.71 -5.81 22.53
CA GLN A 148 -2.10 -6.21 22.36
C GLN A 148 -2.68 -5.73 21.02
N GLN A 149 -2.38 -4.51 20.58
CA GLN A 149 -2.78 -3.98 19.28
C GLN A 149 -2.10 -4.70 18.11
N LEU A 150 -0.82 -5.07 18.24
CA LEU A 150 -0.11 -5.86 17.24
C LEU A 150 -0.71 -7.28 17.13
N ARG A 151 -1.03 -7.90 18.28
CA ARG A 151 -1.72 -9.21 18.32
C ARG A 151 -3.11 -9.14 17.71
N SER A 152 -3.89 -8.08 17.97
CA SER A 152 -5.23 -7.96 17.38
C SER A 152 -5.17 -7.74 15.87
N ARG A 153 -4.24 -6.92 15.37
CA ARG A 153 -4.01 -6.74 13.93
C ARG A 153 -3.58 -8.03 13.23
N SER A 154 -2.66 -8.78 13.83
CA SER A 154 -2.22 -10.09 13.32
C SER A 154 -3.37 -11.10 13.25
N ARG A 155 -4.25 -11.14 14.26
CA ARG A 155 -5.45 -12.01 14.24
C ARG A 155 -6.42 -11.65 13.13
N VAL A 156 -6.68 -10.36 12.89
CA VAL A 156 -7.58 -9.94 11.80
C VAL A 156 -7.02 -10.35 10.43
N SER A 157 -5.71 -10.20 10.20
CA SER A 157 -5.06 -10.68 8.97
C SER A 157 -5.22 -12.19 8.79
N GLN A 158 -5.00 -12.97 9.85
CA GLN A 158 -5.13 -14.44 9.80
C GLN A 158 -6.58 -14.88 9.53
N HIS A 159 -7.57 -14.22 10.13
CA HIS A 159 -8.97 -14.53 9.85
C HIS A 159 -9.35 -14.21 8.40
N ALA A 160 -8.82 -13.13 7.82
CA ALA A 160 -9.03 -12.79 6.42
C ALA A 160 -8.39 -13.82 5.48
N GLU A 161 -7.16 -14.24 5.75
CA GLU A 161 -6.45 -15.27 4.96
C GLU A 161 -7.19 -16.62 4.95
N VAL A 162 -7.67 -17.08 6.12
CA VAL A 162 -8.46 -18.33 6.21
C VAL A 162 -9.78 -18.21 5.45
N ALA A 163 -10.44 -17.05 5.51
CA ALA A 163 -11.67 -16.81 4.77
C ALA A 163 -11.45 -16.83 3.25
N ASP A 164 -10.36 -16.22 2.77
CA ASP A 164 -10.01 -16.20 1.35
C ASP A 164 -9.65 -17.61 0.83
N LEU A 165 -8.89 -18.39 1.60
CA LEU A 165 -8.57 -19.78 1.28
C LEU A 165 -9.84 -20.63 1.15
N ARG A 166 -10.75 -20.52 2.13
CA ARG A 166 -12.03 -21.24 2.09
C ARG A 166 -12.86 -20.81 0.88
N ARG A 167 -12.91 -19.52 0.56
CA ARG A 167 -13.63 -19.00 -0.61
C ARG A 167 -13.06 -19.55 -1.91
N GLN A 168 -11.73 -19.62 -2.04
CA GLN A 168 -11.07 -20.17 -3.23
C GLN A 168 -11.36 -21.67 -3.38
N PHE A 169 -11.24 -22.43 -2.29
CA PHE A 169 -11.57 -23.86 -2.27
C PHE A 169 -13.01 -24.12 -2.73
N LEU A 170 -13.99 -23.40 -2.18
CA LEU A 170 -15.40 -23.55 -2.54
C LEU A 170 -15.67 -23.22 -3.99
N LYS A 171 -15.00 -22.18 -4.52
CA LYS A 171 -15.11 -21.80 -5.94
C LYS A 171 -14.59 -22.92 -6.85
N THR A 172 -13.46 -23.51 -6.49
CA THR A 172 -12.86 -24.64 -7.22
C THR A 172 -13.76 -25.86 -7.17
N ALA A 173 -14.20 -26.29 -5.99
CA ALA A 173 -15.10 -27.43 -5.81
C ALA A 173 -16.40 -27.24 -6.59
N ALA A 174 -17.03 -26.07 -6.50
CA ALA A 174 -18.23 -25.74 -7.26
C ALA A 174 -18.03 -25.79 -8.79
N GLY A 175 -16.84 -25.42 -9.27
CA GLY A 175 -16.45 -25.56 -10.67
C GLY A 175 -16.33 -27.02 -11.11
N CYS A 176 -15.58 -27.81 -10.34
CA CYS A 176 -15.39 -29.24 -10.59
C CYS A 176 -16.71 -30.01 -10.55
N ILE A 177 -17.58 -29.74 -9.57
CA ILE A 177 -18.88 -30.41 -9.46
C ILE A 177 -19.76 -30.08 -10.67
N ARG A 178 -19.92 -28.80 -11.04
CA ARG A 178 -20.72 -28.43 -12.22
C ARG A 178 -20.19 -29.06 -13.50
N SER A 179 -18.87 -29.06 -13.67
CA SER A 179 -18.22 -29.71 -14.81
C SER A 179 -18.47 -31.21 -14.82
N GLY A 180 -18.27 -31.89 -13.69
CA GLY A 180 -18.46 -33.34 -13.55
C GLY A 180 -19.90 -33.80 -13.74
N LEU A 181 -20.89 -33.02 -13.27
CA LEU A 181 -22.31 -33.28 -13.51
C LEU A 181 -22.68 -33.08 -14.98
N ARG A 182 -22.13 -32.03 -15.62
CA ARG A 182 -22.33 -31.77 -17.06
C ARG A 182 -21.74 -32.89 -17.93
N LEU A 183 -20.56 -33.40 -17.60
CA LEU A 183 -19.93 -34.53 -18.31
C LEU A 183 -20.75 -35.82 -18.19
N ARG A 184 -21.51 -35.97 -17.10
CA ARG A 184 -22.44 -37.09 -16.88
C ARG A 184 -23.84 -36.85 -17.46
N GLY A 185 -24.04 -35.78 -18.23
CA GLY A 185 -25.31 -35.49 -18.88
C GLY A 185 -26.42 -35.00 -17.93
N MET A 186 -26.06 -34.48 -16.76
CA MET A 186 -27.02 -33.91 -15.80
C MET A 186 -26.97 -32.37 -15.81
N PRO A 187 -27.80 -31.71 -16.63
CA PRO A 187 -27.88 -30.25 -16.67
C PRO A 187 -28.62 -29.68 -15.44
N GLU A 188 -28.43 -28.39 -15.19
CA GLU A 188 -29.04 -27.66 -14.06
C GLU A 188 -30.59 -27.71 -14.06
N SER A 189 -31.21 -28.01 -15.19
CA SER A 189 -32.66 -28.15 -15.33
C SER A 189 -33.23 -29.42 -14.72
N GLN A 190 -32.40 -30.42 -14.39
CA GLN A 190 -32.89 -31.66 -13.78
C GLN A 190 -33.18 -31.44 -12.29
N PRO A 191 -34.29 -32.01 -11.75
CA PRO A 191 -34.68 -31.80 -10.36
C PRO A 191 -33.65 -32.37 -9.36
N GLU A 192 -32.95 -33.43 -9.74
CA GLU A 192 -31.94 -34.08 -8.90
C GLU A 192 -30.62 -33.31 -8.85
N PHE A 193 -30.37 -32.42 -9.82
CA PHE A 193 -29.12 -31.66 -9.93
C PHE A 193 -28.82 -30.88 -8.66
N HIS A 194 -29.80 -30.13 -8.14
CA HIS A 194 -29.59 -29.28 -6.97
C HIS A 194 -29.27 -30.08 -5.72
N THR A 195 -29.96 -31.22 -5.54
CA THR A 195 -29.72 -32.13 -4.41
C THR A 195 -28.33 -32.73 -4.50
N LEU A 196 -27.96 -33.24 -5.67
CA LEU A 196 -26.67 -33.92 -5.86
C LEU A 196 -25.50 -32.93 -5.79
N TYR A 197 -25.65 -31.74 -6.37
CA TYR A 197 -24.70 -30.64 -6.23
C TYR A 197 -24.48 -30.26 -4.76
N LYS A 198 -25.56 -30.03 -4.01
CA LYS A 198 -25.47 -29.60 -2.60
C LYS A 198 -24.86 -30.68 -1.72
N THR A 199 -25.28 -31.94 -1.90
CA THR A 199 -24.72 -33.08 -1.16
C THR A 199 -23.24 -33.23 -1.47
N THR A 200 -22.86 -33.23 -2.75
CA THR A 200 -21.45 -33.36 -3.17
C THR A 200 -20.60 -32.23 -2.59
N LEU A 201 -21.07 -30.98 -2.67
CA LEU A 201 -20.34 -29.84 -2.12
C LEU A 201 -20.12 -29.98 -0.60
N SER A 202 -21.16 -30.32 0.15
CA SER A 202 -21.04 -30.56 1.60
C SER A 202 -20.08 -31.71 1.93
N THR A 203 -20.08 -32.78 1.14
CA THR A 203 -19.18 -33.93 1.36
C THR A 203 -17.73 -33.58 1.01
N VAL A 204 -17.50 -32.79 -0.04
CA VAL A 204 -16.16 -32.28 -0.39
C VAL A 204 -15.63 -31.35 0.72
N GLU A 205 -16.46 -30.45 1.24
CA GLU A 205 -16.10 -29.60 2.39
C GLU A 205 -15.75 -30.45 3.61
N PHE A 206 -16.51 -31.52 3.87
CA PHE A 206 -16.26 -32.41 4.99
C PHE A 206 -14.97 -33.23 4.82
N ALA A 207 -14.67 -33.68 3.60
CA ALA A 207 -13.44 -34.42 3.30
C ALA A 207 -12.19 -33.58 3.60
N HIS A 208 -12.22 -32.30 3.24
CA HIS A 208 -11.12 -31.34 3.44
C HIS A 208 -11.25 -30.51 4.73
N ARG A 209 -12.07 -30.94 5.69
CA ARG A 209 -12.33 -30.15 6.93
C ARG A 209 -11.07 -29.86 7.75
N HIS A 210 -10.07 -30.74 7.71
CA HIS A 210 -8.83 -30.54 8.44
C HIS A 210 -7.95 -29.51 7.75
N ASP A 211 -7.87 -29.55 6.42
CA ASP A 211 -7.13 -28.58 5.61
C ASP A 211 -7.76 -27.18 5.71
N LEU A 212 -9.09 -27.10 5.74
CA LEU A 212 -9.85 -25.84 5.85
C LEU A 212 -9.83 -25.23 7.25
N ASN A 213 -9.61 -26.05 8.29
CA ASN A 213 -9.59 -25.62 9.69
C ASN A 213 -8.19 -25.61 10.31
N ALA A 214 -7.14 -25.95 9.55
CA ALA A 214 -5.76 -25.94 10.02
C ALA A 214 -5.31 -24.51 10.32
N THR A 215 -5.35 -24.13 11.60
CA THR A 215 -4.95 -22.79 12.05
C THR A 215 -3.43 -22.68 12.21
N SER A 216 -2.86 -21.65 11.57
CA SER A 216 -1.64 -20.92 11.98
C SER A 216 -0.25 -21.55 11.85
N SER A 217 -0.08 -22.88 11.75
CA SER A 217 1.28 -23.47 11.66
C SER A 217 1.75 -23.72 10.22
N SER A 218 0.82 -23.92 9.28
CA SER A 218 1.07 -24.00 7.84
C SER A 218 -0.29 -23.95 7.13
N PRO A 219 -0.68 -22.85 6.47
CA PRO A 219 -1.85 -22.86 5.60
C PRO A 219 -1.53 -23.77 4.41
N GLN A 220 -1.88 -25.05 4.51
CA GLN A 220 -1.81 -25.96 3.38
C GLN A 220 -2.97 -25.64 2.45
N THR A 221 -2.65 -25.00 1.33
CA THR A 221 -3.59 -24.79 0.25
C THR A 221 -3.91 -26.15 -0.39
N VAL A 222 -5.18 -26.57 -0.37
CA VAL A 222 -5.61 -27.77 -1.08
C VAL A 222 -5.38 -27.55 -2.58
N SER A 223 -4.58 -28.40 -3.20
CA SER A 223 -4.28 -28.32 -4.64
C SER A 223 -5.54 -28.57 -5.47
N PHE A 224 -5.57 -28.03 -6.69
CA PHE A 224 -6.70 -28.22 -7.60
C PHE A 224 -6.93 -29.71 -7.90
N GLU A 225 -5.85 -30.45 -8.11
CA GLU A 225 -5.81 -31.86 -8.43
C GLU A 225 -6.49 -32.68 -7.32
N THR A 226 -6.16 -32.38 -6.06
CA THR A 226 -6.80 -33.04 -4.91
C THR A 226 -8.30 -32.78 -4.85
N VAL A 227 -8.74 -31.54 -5.10
CA VAL A 227 -10.17 -31.21 -5.13
C VAL A 227 -10.87 -31.95 -6.27
N GLN A 228 -10.25 -32.00 -7.45
CA GLN A 228 -10.79 -32.69 -8.62
C GLN A 228 -10.95 -34.20 -8.35
N ASP A 229 -9.94 -34.86 -7.78
CA ASP A 229 -9.98 -36.29 -7.48
C ASP A 229 -11.05 -36.63 -6.43
N THR A 230 -11.19 -35.80 -5.39
CA THR A 230 -12.24 -35.95 -4.38
C THR A 230 -13.63 -35.80 -5.00
N VAL A 231 -13.83 -34.77 -5.83
CA VAL A 231 -15.10 -34.54 -6.53
C VAL A 231 -15.44 -35.72 -7.45
N GLU A 232 -14.48 -36.21 -8.23
CA GLU A 232 -14.69 -37.33 -9.15
C GLU A 232 -15.04 -38.62 -8.38
N THR A 233 -14.37 -38.88 -7.27
CA THR A 233 -14.68 -40.03 -6.39
C THR A 233 -16.12 -39.97 -5.86
N LEU A 234 -16.54 -38.79 -5.40
CA LEU A 234 -17.90 -38.59 -4.88
C LEU A 234 -18.96 -38.65 -5.96
N LEU A 235 -18.70 -38.06 -7.13
CA LEU A 235 -19.62 -38.12 -8.25
C LEU A 235 -19.76 -39.55 -8.77
N ARG A 236 -18.68 -40.33 -8.87
CA ARG A 236 -18.73 -41.77 -9.19
C ARG A 236 -19.59 -42.54 -8.18
N LEU A 237 -19.42 -42.26 -6.88
CA LEU A 237 -20.22 -42.89 -5.82
C LEU A 237 -21.72 -42.53 -5.92
N PHE A 238 -22.05 -41.26 -6.08
CA PHE A 238 -23.43 -40.78 -6.06
C PHE A 238 -24.19 -41.03 -7.37
N THR A 239 -23.49 -41.14 -8.50
CA THR A 239 -24.13 -41.33 -9.81
C THR A 239 -24.03 -42.76 -10.34
N ARG A 240 -23.34 -43.68 -9.63
CA ARG A 240 -23.19 -45.11 -10.01
C ARG A 240 -22.80 -45.29 -11.50
N THR A 241 -21.93 -44.42 -11.99
CA THR A 241 -21.32 -44.48 -13.33
C THR A 241 -19.82 -44.58 -13.22
#